data_AF-A0A8S9ZX50-F1
#
_entry.id   AF-A0A8S9ZX50-F1
#
_cell.length_a   1.000
_cell.length_b   1.000
_cell.length_c   1.000
_cell.angle_alpha   90.00
_cell.angle_beta   90.00
_cell.angle_gamma   90.00
#
_symmetry.space_group_name_H-M   'P 1'
#
loop_
_entity.id
_entity.type
_entity.pdbx_description
1 polymer ?
#
loop_
_entity_poly.entity_id
_entity_poly.type
_entity_poly.pdbx_seq_one_letter_code
_entity_poly.pdbx_strand_id
1 'polypeptide(L)'
;MIYLMNNILIIIIILLFIGIINISITLTNNQMLSICDTKNEKEATLCLEPMLGFANAIQERQNLAQNINYQKNFLLPEGTQIFRELCSLYSEFKKCTSNINCESISIKAVEASYGFMCGIGNEQFKEHADCFSRLENKADYIYCKSIASNEINKEKENNKNKLCYTMNNYLKCCKPLVERNCGNKAWKLVAKITKDSLNVSLPDCNLFALEN
;
A
#
# COMPACT_ATOMS: atom_id res chain seq x y z
N MET A 1 4.36 1.44 7.35
CA MET A 1 2.91 1.22 7.23
C MET A 1 2.22 2.12 6.23
N ILE A 2 2.11 3.45 6.42
CA ILE A 2 1.52 4.34 5.40
C ILE A 2 2.35 4.24 4.10
N TYR A 3 3.67 4.21 4.24
CA TYR A 3 4.58 3.98 3.11
C TYR A 3 4.69 2.53 2.69
N LEU A 4 4.31 1.59 3.57
CA LEU A 4 4.22 0.18 3.17
C LEU A 4 3.00 0.01 2.27
N MET A 5 1.88 0.62 2.61
CA MET A 5 0.68 0.66 1.79
C MET A 5 0.90 1.45 0.52
N ASN A 6 1.64 2.55 0.54
CA ASN A 6 2.03 3.24 -0.69
C ASN A 6 3.02 2.44 -1.54
N ASN A 7 4.03 1.79 -0.95
CA ASN A 7 4.92 0.90 -1.73
C ASN A 7 4.16 -0.31 -2.26
N ILE A 8 3.27 -0.92 -1.47
CA ILE A 8 2.41 -2.02 -1.93
C ILE A 8 1.49 -1.49 -3.02
N LEU A 9 0.81 -0.36 -2.87
CA LEU A 9 -0.03 0.25 -3.89
C LEU A 9 0.76 0.60 -5.16
N ILE A 10 1.98 1.13 -5.03
CA ILE A 10 2.89 1.42 -6.16
C ILE A 10 3.33 0.12 -6.81
N ILE A 11 3.68 -0.92 -6.05
CA ILE A 11 4.00 -2.25 -6.58
C ILE A 11 2.78 -2.80 -7.30
N ILE A 12 1.58 -2.73 -6.71
CA ILE A 12 0.32 -3.16 -7.33
C ILE A 12 0.12 -2.39 -8.64
N ILE A 13 0.21 -1.07 -8.64
CA ILE A 13 0.07 -0.22 -9.84
C ILE A 13 1.13 -0.57 -10.89
N ILE A 14 2.40 -0.79 -10.51
CA ILE A 14 3.49 -1.20 -11.42
C ILE A 14 3.22 -2.60 -12.01
N LEU A 15 2.80 -3.56 -11.18
CA LEU A 15 2.43 -4.90 -11.62
C LEU A 15 1.24 -4.88 -12.58
N LEU A 16 0.30 -3.94 -12.39
CA LEU A 16 -0.86 -3.73 -13.25
C LEU A 16 -0.47 -3.07 -14.57
N PHE A 17 0.35 -2.01 -14.57
CA PHE A 17 0.80 -1.35 -15.81
C PHE A 17 1.64 -2.27 -16.71
N ILE A 18 2.42 -3.20 -16.13
CA ILE A 18 3.19 -4.20 -16.90
C ILE A 18 2.27 -5.38 -17.33
N GLY A 19 1.27 -5.74 -16.52
CA GLY A 19 0.33 -6.84 -16.80
C GLY A 19 -0.76 -6.53 -17.84
N ILE A 20 -1.11 -5.26 -18.05
CA ILE A 20 -2.15 -4.85 -19.01
C ILE A 20 -1.72 -5.06 -20.48
N ILE A 21 -0.45 -5.33 -20.77
CA ILE A 21 0.03 -5.54 -22.16
C ILE A 21 -0.35 -6.93 -22.72
N ASN A 22 -0.79 -7.91 -21.90
CA ASN A 22 -0.97 -9.31 -22.37
C ASN A 22 -2.27 -10.03 -21.95
N ILE A 23 -3.41 -9.34 -21.80
CA ILE A 23 -4.68 -10.02 -21.48
C ILE A 23 -5.68 -9.90 -22.63
N SER A 24 -5.63 -10.86 -23.56
CA SER A 24 -6.74 -11.19 -24.46
C SER A 24 -7.56 -12.31 -23.80
N ILE A 25 -8.72 -12.00 -23.22
CA ILE A 25 -9.64 -13.02 -22.68
C ILE A 25 -10.94 -13.00 -23.49
N THR A 26 -11.26 -14.14 -24.09
CA THR A 26 -12.56 -14.51 -24.67
C THR A 26 -13.57 -14.76 -23.56
N LEU A 27 -14.69 -14.01 -23.56
CA LEU A 27 -15.73 -14.07 -22.53
C LEU A 27 -16.91 -14.97 -22.95
N THR A 28 -17.32 -15.89 -22.07
CA THR A 28 -18.65 -16.53 -22.07
C THR A 28 -19.53 -15.93 -20.99
N ASN A 29 -20.79 -15.68 -21.36
CA ASN A 29 -21.83 -14.99 -20.58
C ASN A 29 -22.21 -15.70 -19.26
N ASN A 30 -22.23 -14.96 -18.16
CA ASN A 30 -23.32 -14.91 -17.18
C ASN A 30 -23.08 -13.75 -16.20
N GLN A 31 -24.15 -13.14 -15.69
CA GLN A 31 -24.20 -11.87 -14.94
C GLN A 31 -23.12 -11.72 -13.85
N MET A 32 -21.95 -11.27 -14.26
CA MET A 32 -20.81 -10.86 -13.46
C MET A 32 -20.55 -9.41 -13.87
N LEU A 33 -20.30 -8.53 -12.90
CA LEU A 33 -19.92 -7.14 -13.21
C LEU A 33 -18.75 -7.21 -14.20
N SER A 34 -18.94 -6.71 -15.41
CA SER A 34 -17.94 -6.87 -16.47
C SER A 34 -16.63 -6.21 -16.03
N ILE A 35 -15.50 -6.88 -16.20
CA ILE A 35 -14.17 -6.28 -15.99
C ILE A 35 -14.09 -4.98 -16.78
N CYS A 36 -13.54 -3.92 -16.17
CA CYS A 36 -13.44 -2.63 -16.83
C CYS A 36 -12.59 -2.72 -18.11
N ASP A 37 -13.04 -2.00 -19.15
CA ASP A 37 -12.21 -1.77 -20.33
C ASP A 37 -11.06 -0.80 -20.01
N THR A 38 -10.13 -0.65 -20.95
CA THR A 38 -8.97 0.23 -20.78
C THR A 38 -9.36 1.68 -20.50
N LYS A 39 -10.53 2.14 -20.99
CA LYS A 39 -10.99 3.51 -20.80
C LYS A 39 -11.42 3.74 -19.36
N ASN A 40 -12.30 2.89 -18.82
CA ASN A 40 -12.77 2.99 -17.45
C ASN A 40 -11.65 2.70 -16.44
N GLU A 41 -10.73 1.79 -16.76
CA GLU A 41 -9.55 1.55 -15.91
C GLU A 41 -8.62 2.77 -15.88
N LYS A 42 -8.44 3.45 -17.02
CA LYS A 42 -7.69 4.71 -17.07
C LYS A 42 -8.38 5.81 -16.26
N GLU A 43 -9.71 5.90 -16.32
CA GLU A 43 -10.48 6.85 -15.51
C GLU A 43 -10.31 6.58 -14.00
N ALA A 44 -10.41 5.31 -13.57
CA ALA A 44 -10.12 4.92 -12.20
C ALA A 44 -8.69 5.26 -11.79
N THR A 45 -7.73 5.14 -12.71
CA THR A 45 -6.32 5.49 -12.46
C THR A 45 -6.11 6.99 -12.34
N LEU A 46 -6.83 7.83 -13.11
CA LEU A 46 -6.75 9.29 -12.96
C LEU A 46 -7.26 9.74 -11.57
N CYS A 47 -8.29 9.07 -11.05
CA CYS A 47 -8.77 9.31 -9.69
C CYS A 47 -7.71 9.03 -8.59
N LEU A 48 -6.65 8.26 -8.90
CA LEU A 48 -5.56 7.97 -7.96
C LEU A 48 -4.52 9.08 -7.85
N GLU A 49 -4.44 10.00 -8.81
CA GLU A 49 -3.37 11.01 -8.87
C GLU A 49 -3.21 11.81 -7.57
N PRO A 50 -4.29 12.28 -6.89
CA PRO A 50 -4.14 13.02 -5.63
C PRO A 50 -3.49 12.18 -4.52
N MET A 51 -3.86 10.90 -4.43
CA MET A 51 -3.28 9.97 -3.44
C MET A 51 -1.80 9.71 -3.72
N LEU A 52 -1.44 9.51 -5.00
CA LEU A 52 -0.05 9.30 -5.42
C LEU A 52 0.81 10.56 -5.22
N GLY A 53 0.27 11.73 -5.56
CA GLY A 53 0.93 13.02 -5.34
C GLY A 53 1.21 13.27 -3.86
N PHE A 54 0.25 12.99 -2.99
CA PHE A 54 0.44 13.07 -1.54
C PHE A 54 1.51 12.10 -1.04
N ALA A 55 1.49 10.85 -1.49
CA ALA A 55 2.49 9.84 -1.15
C ALA A 55 3.91 10.28 -1.53
N ASN A 56 4.09 10.82 -2.74
CA ASN A 56 5.37 11.30 -3.24
C ASN A 56 5.90 12.50 -2.42
N ALA A 57 5.05 13.49 -2.15
CA ALA A 57 5.45 14.66 -1.35
C ALA A 57 5.89 14.27 0.07
N ILE A 58 5.22 13.27 0.65
CA ILE A 58 5.51 12.72 1.96
C ILE A 58 6.83 11.91 1.92
N GLN A 59 7.16 11.24 0.82
CA GLN A 59 8.44 10.56 0.62
C GLN A 59 9.62 11.52 0.43
N GLU A 60 9.45 12.56 -0.38
CA GLU A 60 10.49 13.58 -0.61
C GLU A 60 10.88 14.29 0.69
N ARG A 61 9.91 14.65 1.53
CA ARG A 61 10.17 15.26 2.85
C ARG A 61 11.02 14.38 3.76
N GLN A 62 10.83 13.06 3.72
CA GLN A 62 11.65 12.12 4.49
C GLN A 62 13.08 12.03 3.94
N ASN A 63 13.23 11.95 2.63
CA ASN A 63 14.55 11.90 2.00
C ASN A 63 15.37 13.17 2.31
N LEU A 64 14.70 14.33 2.34
CA LEU A 64 15.32 15.60 2.76
C LEU A 64 15.71 15.58 4.24
N ALA A 65 14.85 15.05 5.13
CA ALA A 65 15.15 14.93 6.56
C ALA A 65 16.30 13.97 6.86
N GLN A 66 16.55 12.97 6.02
CA GLN A 66 17.64 11.99 6.18
C GLN A 66 19.01 12.49 5.69
N ASN A 67 19.04 13.44 4.75
CA ASN A 67 20.28 13.96 4.16
C ASN A 67 20.91 15.14 4.93
N ILE A 68 20.23 15.67 5.94
CA ILE A 68 20.71 16.79 6.75
C ILE A 68 20.93 16.32 8.18
N ASN A 69 22.13 16.56 8.72
CA ASN A 69 22.56 16.24 10.08
C ASN A 69 21.86 17.16 11.13
N TYR A 70 20.53 17.29 11.07
CA TYR A 70 19.72 18.22 11.86
C TYR A 70 18.57 17.48 12.57
N GLN A 71 18.92 16.78 13.64
CA GLN A 71 18.02 15.92 14.42
C GLN A 71 17.15 16.69 15.44
N LYS A 72 16.69 17.92 15.19
CA LYS A 72 15.85 18.57 16.23
C LYS A 72 14.59 19.32 15.83
N ASN A 73 14.49 19.91 14.63
CA ASN A 73 13.34 20.80 14.35
C ASN A 73 12.59 20.53 13.02
N PHE A 74 12.89 19.47 12.28
CA PHE A 74 12.03 19.07 11.17
C PHE A 74 10.88 18.21 11.71
N LEU A 75 9.80 18.87 12.14
CA LEU A 75 8.55 18.23 12.51
C LEU A 75 7.94 17.63 11.23
N LEU A 76 8.24 16.35 10.97
CA LEU A 76 7.38 15.55 10.10
C LEU A 76 5.95 15.69 10.62
N PRO A 77 4.93 15.88 9.75
CA PRO A 77 3.55 15.97 10.20
C PRO A 77 3.23 14.77 11.09
N GLU A 78 2.48 15.02 12.17
CA GLU A 78 2.06 13.96 13.10
C GLU A 78 1.43 12.82 12.28
N GLY A 79 1.74 11.57 12.63
CA GLY A 79 1.25 10.41 11.90
C GLY A 79 -0.28 10.42 11.81
N THR A 80 -0.95 10.91 12.84
CA THR A 80 -2.40 11.16 12.87
C THR A 80 -2.87 12.20 11.84
N GLN A 81 -2.08 13.23 11.55
CA GLN A 81 -2.39 14.20 10.49
C GLN A 81 -2.23 13.57 9.11
N ILE A 82 -1.14 12.86 8.86
CA ILE A 82 -0.91 12.13 7.59
C ILE A 82 -2.05 11.13 7.36
N PHE A 83 -2.42 10.38 8.39
CA PHE A 83 -3.52 9.43 8.35
C PHE A 83 -4.86 10.06 7.98
N ARG A 84 -5.21 11.19 8.62
CA ARG A 84 -6.45 11.93 8.29
C ARG A 84 -6.49 12.39 6.85
N GLU A 85 -5.36 12.93 6.36
CA GLU A 85 -5.25 13.39 4.98
C GLU A 85 -5.44 12.22 3.99
N LEU A 86 -4.81 11.08 4.24
CA LEU A 86 -4.98 9.88 3.41
C LEU A 86 -6.44 9.42 3.34
N CYS A 87 -7.14 9.43 4.47
CA CYS A 87 -8.55 9.04 4.49
C CYS A 87 -9.46 10.08 3.84
N SER A 88 -9.09 11.36 3.86
CA SER A 88 -9.76 12.40 3.06
C SER A 88 -9.61 12.12 1.57
N LEU A 89 -8.37 11.90 1.11
CA LEU A 89 -8.07 11.59 -0.30
C LEU A 89 -8.73 10.28 -0.74
N TYR A 90 -8.80 9.27 0.12
CA TYR A 90 -9.56 8.05 -0.17
C TYR A 90 -11.06 8.31 -0.32
N SER A 91 -11.65 9.18 0.51
CA SER A 91 -13.05 9.57 0.34
C SER A 91 -13.28 10.32 -0.99
N GLU A 92 -12.32 11.12 -1.45
CA GLU A 92 -12.38 11.79 -2.75
C GLU A 92 -12.25 10.79 -3.89
N PHE A 93 -11.32 9.83 -3.79
CA PHE A 93 -11.18 8.72 -4.73
C PHE A 93 -12.51 7.96 -4.88
N LYS A 94 -13.20 7.68 -3.77
CA LYS A 94 -14.51 7.02 -3.79
C LYS A 94 -15.59 7.79 -4.52
N LYS A 95 -15.58 9.12 -4.39
CA LYS A 95 -16.50 10.00 -5.11
C LYS A 95 -16.14 10.06 -6.60
N CYS A 96 -14.86 10.14 -6.92
CA CYS A 96 -14.36 10.19 -8.30
C CYS A 96 -14.72 8.91 -9.08
N THR A 97 -14.65 7.75 -8.42
CA THR A 97 -14.92 6.44 -9.03
C THR A 97 -16.38 5.99 -8.95
N SER A 98 -17.29 6.81 -8.40
CA SER A 98 -18.67 6.38 -8.12
C SER A 98 -19.50 6.02 -9.36
N ASN A 99 -19.11 6.55 -10.53
CA ASN A 99 -19.82 6.32 -11.80
C ASN A 99 -19.25 5.14 -12.59
N ILE A 100 -18.16 4.52 -12.11
CA ILE A 100 -17.51 3.38 -12.75
C ILE A 100 -18.24 2.10 -12.30
N ASN A 101 -19.14 1.62 -13.15
CA ASN A 101 -20.02 0.47 -12.85
C ASN A 101 -19.43 -0.89 -13.31
N CYS A 102 -18.13 -0.95 -13.56
CA CYS A 102 -17.41 -2.15 -13.98
C CYS A 102 -16.41 -2.58 -12.92
N GLU A 103 -15.89 -3.79 -13.04
CA GLU A 103 -14.90 -4.32 -12.10
C GLU A 103 -13.50 -3.78 -12.43
N SER A 104 -13.13 -2.65 -11.80
CA SER A 104 -11.80 -2.03 -11.95
C SER A 104 -10.79 -2.62 -10.99
N ILE A 105 -9.61 -2.95 -11.49
CA ILE A 105 -8.53 -3.49 -10.67
C ILE A 105 -7.91 -2.40 -9.80
N SER A 106 -7.77 -1.18 -10.33
CA SER A 106 -7.32 -0.01 -9.57
C SER A 106 -8.24 0.30 -8.40
N ILE A 107 -9.57 0.27 -8.61
CA ILE A 107 -10.53 0.42 -7.51
C ILE A 107 -10.35 -0.69 -6.49
N LYS A 108 -10.28 -1.96 -6.92
CA LYS A 108 -10.06 -3.09 -6.01
C LYS A 108 -8.78 -2.95 -5.17
N ALA A 109 -7.68 -2.52 -5.78
CA ALA A 109 -6.40 -2.33 -5.10
C ALA A 109 -6.48 -1.25 -4.01
N VAL A 110 -7.13 -0.12 -4.32
CA VAL A 110 -7.31 0.98 -3.37
C VAL A 110 -8.26 0.58 -2.25
N GLU A 111 -9.36 -0.09 -2.57
CA GLU A 111 -10.30 -0.61 -1.56
C GLU A 111 -9.63 -1.60 -0.61
N ALA A 112 -8.83 -2.52 -1.14
CA ALA A 112 -8.12 -3.51 -0.34
C ALA A 112 -7.06 -2.88 0.59
N SER A 113 -6.48 -1.75 0.16
CA SER A 113 -5.51 -1.00 0.95
C SER A 113 -6.22 -0.11 1.99
N TYR A 114 -7.09 0.78 1.54
CA TYR A 114 -7.63 1.89 2.33
C TYR A 114 -9.03 1.65 2.90
N GLY A 115 -9.82 0.73 2.34
CA GLY A 115 -11.23 0.55 2.74
C GLY A 115 -11.40 0.13 4.20
N PHE A 116 -10.61 -0.84 4.67
CA PHE A 116 -10.60 -1.19 6.10
C PHE A 116 -9.99 -0.07 6.94
N MET A 117 -8.84 0.45 6.52
CA MET A 117 -8.06 1.43 7.27
C MET A 117 -8.84 2.74 7.50
N CYS A 118 -9.58 3.23 6.50
CA CYS A 118 -10.34 4.48 6.56
C CYS A 118 -11.81 4.28 6.91
N GLY A 119 -12.32 3.04 6.85
CA GLY A 119 -13.67 2.66 7.27
C GLY A 119 -13.69 2.11 8.70
N ILE A 120 -14.10 0.85 8.86
CA ILE A 120 -14.33 0.25 10.19
C ILE A 120 -13.07 0.17 11.08
N GLY A 121 -11.87 0.16 10.49
CA GLY A 121 -10.60 0.15 11.21
C GLY A 121 -10.07 1.54 11.57
N ASN A 122 -10.78 2.61 11.22
CA ASN A 122 -10.27 3.99 11.31
C ASN A 122 -9.76 4.36 12.70
N GLU A 123 -10.56 4.13 13.74
CA GLU A 123 -10.19 4.50 15.11
C GLU A 123 -8.95 3.73 15.58
N GLN A 124 -8.87 2.44 15.24
CA GLN A 124 -7.75 1.57 15.61
C GLN A 124 -6.45 2.01 14.90
N PHE A 125 -6.54 2.39 13.63
CA PHE A 125 -5.39 2.92 12.90
C PHE A 125 -4.97 4.29 13.41
N LYS A 126 -5.93 5.16 13.72
CA LYS A 126 -5.67 6.48 14.28
C LYS A 126 -4.93 6.40 15.61
N GLU A 127 -5.31 5.47 16.49
CA GLU A 127 -4.63 5.22 17.77
C GLU A 127 -3.14 4.89 17.59
N HIS A 128 -2.77 4.20 16.52
CA HIS A 128 -1.40 3.77 16.26
C HIS A 128 -0.64 4.63 15.24
N ALA A 129 -1.30 5.60 14.59
CA ALA A 129 -0.76 6.36 13.47
C ALA A 129 0.56 7.10 13.81
N ASP A 130 0.62 7.74 14.98
CA ASP A 130 1.84 8.44 15.43
C ASP A 130 2.98 7.47 15.75
N CYS A 131 2.66 6.27 16.26
CA CYS A 131 3.68 5.26 16.47
C CYS A 131 4.25 4.77 15.14
N PHE A 132 3.40 4.53 14.15
CA PHE A 132 3.82 4.10 12.81
C PHE A 132 4.71 5.12 12.14
N SER A 133 4.34 6.39 12.20
CA SER A 133 5.16 7.49 11.66
C SER A 133 6.55 7.53 12.31
N ARG A 134 6.64 7.40 13.66
CA ARG A 134 7.94 7.33 14.34
C ARG A 134 8.74 6.09 13.98
N LEU A 135 8.08 4.94 13.89
CA LEU A 135 8.73 3.67 13.57
C LEU A 135 9.35 3.66 12.17
N GLU A 136 8.66 4.25 11.19
CA GLU A 136 9.15 4.34 9.80
C GLU A 136 10.44 5.16 9.66
N ASN A 137 10.77 6.00 10.65
CA ASN A 137 12.00 6.78 10.69
C ASN A 137 13.14 6.06 11.45
N LYS A 138 12.91 4.88 12.03
CA LYS A 138 13.97 4.13 12.72
C LYS A 138 14.87 3.41 11.71
N ALA A 139 16.18 3.46 11.96
CA ALA A 139 17.20 2.85 11.11
C ALA A 139 16.90 1.37 10.80
N ASP A 140 16.51 0.57 11.80
CA ASP A 140 16.19 -0.85 11.62
C ASP A 140 14.98 -1.07 10.69
N TYR A 141 13.97 -0.18 10.76
CA TYR A 141 12.80 -0.26 9.88
C TYR A 141 13.15 0.17 8.45
N ILE A 142 13.95 1.23 8.31
CA ILE A 142 14.50 1.69 7.03
C ILE A 142 15.35 0.59 6.39
N TYR A 143 16.14 -0.14 7.17
CA TYR A 143 16.93 -1.27 6.72
C TYR A 143 16.04 -2.36 6.10
N CYS A 144 15.00 -2.81 6.83
CA CYS A 144 14.03 -3.78 6.29
C CYS A 144 13.41 -3.30 4.96
N LYS A 145 13.02 -2.03 4.90
CA LYS A 145 12.48 -1.40 3.68
C LYS A 145 13.50 -1.42 2.54
N SER A 146 14.75 -1.06 2.80
CA SER A 146 15.80 -0.99 1.79
C SER A 146 16.10 -2.34 1.15
N ILE A 147 16.11 -3.43 1.94
CA ILE A 147 16.30 -4.78 1.41
C ILE A 147 15.18 -5.14 0.44
N ALA A 148 13.93 -4.95 0.88
CA ALA A 148 12.76 -5.27 0.06
C ALA A 148 12.73 -4.46 -1.24
N SER A 149 12.92 -3.14 -1.15
CA SER A 149 12.98 -2.26 -2.33
C SER A 149 14.09 -2.66 -3.29
N ASN A 150 15.28 -3.01 -2.79
CA ASN A 150 16.38 -3.47 -3.63
C ASN A 150 16.05 -4.78 -4.35
N GLU A 151 15.44 -5.74 -3.67
CA GLU A 151 15.06 -7.02 -4.28
C GLU A 151 13.93 -6.86 -5.30
N ILE A 152 12.95 -6.00 -5.03
CA ILE A 152 11.87 -5.67 -5.99
C ILE A 152 12.44 -4.95 -7.22
N ASN A 153 13.35 -3.99 -7.05
CA ASN A 153 13.94 -3.23 -8.17
C ASN A 153 14.86 -4.08 -9.05
N LYS A 154 15.49 -5.12 -8.49
CA LYS A 154 16.28 -6.09 -9.26
C LYS A 154 15.39 -7.04 -10.06
N GLU A 155 14.12 -7.16 -9.69
CA GLU A 155 13.17 -8.05 -10.33
C GLU A 155 12.66 -7.41 -11.63
N LYS A 156 13.27 -7.82 -12.75
CA LYS A 156 12.95 -7.30 -14.09
C LYS A 156 11.78 -8.02 -14.75
N GLU A 157 11.51 -9.24 -14.30
CA GLU A 157 10.41 -10.07 -14.78
C GLU A 157 9.31 -10.05 -13.72
N ASN A 158 8.04 -10.06 -14.11
CA ASN A 158 6.91 -10.01 -13.18
C ASN A 158 6.74 -11.35 -12.42
N ASN A 159 7.79 -11.79 -11.73
CA ASN A 159 7.87 -13.07 -11.05
C ASN A 159 7.15 -12.99 -9.70
N LYS A 160 5.85 -13.31 -9.74
CA LYS A 160 4.97 -13.34 -8.58
C LYS A 160 5.50 -14.16 -7.41
N ASN A 161 6.21 -15.26 -7.67
CA ASN A 161 6.80 -16.10 -6.60
C ASN A 161 7.94 -15.36 -5.89
N LYS A 162 8.78 -14.65 -6.64
CA LYS A 162 9.88 -13.87 -6.06
C LYS A 162 9.36 -12.65 -5.31
N LEU A 163 8.34 -11.97 -5.83
CA LEU A 163 7.66 -10.89 -5.12
C LEU A 163 7.02 -11.39 -3.82
N CYS A 164 6.35 -12.54 -3.84
CA CYS A 164 5.79 -13.18 -2.65
C CYS A 164 6.87 -13.49 -1.60
N TYR A 165 7.99 -14.07 -2.03
CA TYR A 165 9.14 -14.35 -1.17
C TYR A 165 9.72 -13.07 -0.55
N THR A 166 9.91 -12.02 -1.36
CA THR A 166 10.40 -10.72 -0.88
C THR A 166 9.46 -10.09 0.13
N MET A 167 8.14 -10.15 -0.11
CA MET A 167 7.14 -9.64 0.84
C MET A 167 7.15 -10.43 2.16
N ASN A 168 7.27 -11.76 2.11
CA ASN A 168 7.42 -12.57 3.32
C ASN A 168 8.65 -12.17 4.15
N ASN A 169 9.80 -11.98 3.49
CA ASN A 169 11.02 -11.55 4.18
C ASN A 169 10.91 -10.14 4.75
N TYR A 170 10.29 -9.23 4.00
CA TYR A 170 10.01 -7.89 4.49
C TYR A 170 9.14 -7.91 5.75
N LEU A 171 8.03 -8.64 5.72
CA LEU A 171 7.11 -8.76 6.86
C LEU A 171 7.79 -9.42 8.07
N LYS A 172 8.60 -10.47 7.83
CA LYS A 172 9.40 -11.11 8.88
C LYS A 172 10.40 -10.15 9.53
N CYS A 173 11.02 -9.27 8.74
CA CYS A 173 11.93 -8.24 9.24
C CYS A 173 11.19 -7.18 10.08
N CYS A 174 10.02 -6.73 9.62
CA CYS A 174 9.27 -5.65 10.25
C CYS A 174 8.44 -6.08 11.47
N LYS A 175 7.91 -7.30 11.52
CA LYS A 175 7.06 -7.81 12.63
C LYS A 175 7.62 -7.50 14.02
N PRO A 176 8.84 -7.93 14.38
CA PRO A 176 9.38 -7.68 15.72
C PRO A 176 9.60 -6.19 16.01
N LEU A 177 9.80 -5.36 14.98
CA LEU A 177 9.94 -3.91 15.14
C LEU A 177 8.58 -3.27 15.44
N VAL A 178 7.52 -3.67 14.74
CA VAL A 178 6.17 -3.16 14.99
C VAL A 178 5.66 -3.61 16.36
N GLU A 179 5.79 -4.89 16.70
CA GLU A 179 5.32 -5.44 17.96
C GLU A 179 6.02 -4.78 19.17
N ARG A 180 7.35 -4.61 19.09
CA ARG A 180 8.13 -4.00 20.18
C ARG A 180 7.85 -2.50 20.37
N ASN A 181 7.59 -1.77 19.28
CA ASN A 181 7.46 -0.31 19.34
C ASN A 181 6.01 0.18 19.43
N CYS A 182 5.09 -0.51 18.77
CA CYS A 182 3.69 -0.10 18.64
C CYS A 182 2.70 -1.12 19.22
N GLY A 183 3.16 -2.32 19.58
CA GLY A 183 2.37 -3.36 20.21
C GLY A 183 1.74 -4.35 19.22
N ASN A 184 1.28 -5.48 19.76
CA ASN A 184 0.72 -6.58 18.98
C ASN A 184 -0.59 -6.19 18.24
N LYS A 185 -1.40 -5.30 18.83
CA LYS A 185 -2.62 -4.79 18.17
C LYS A 185 -2.27 -4.05 16.87
N ALA A 186 -1.22 -3.22 16.91
CA ALA A 186 -0.68 -2.52 15.77
C ALA A 186 -0.22 -3.49 14.67
N TRP A 187 0.48 -4.57 15.03
CA TRP A 187 0.88 -5.60 14.04
C TRP A 187 -0.32 -6.30 13.41
N LYS A 188 -1.37 -6.63 14.18
CA LYS A 188 -2.60 -7.22 13.63
C LYS A 188 -3.24 -6.33 12.57
N LEU A 189 -3.23 -5.01 12.77
CA LEU A 189 -3.70 -4.05 11.77
C LEU A 189 -2.86 -4.10 10.50
N VAL A 190 -1.52 -4.08 10.61
CA VAL A 190 -0.58 -4.24 9.46
C VAL A 190 -0.87 -5.51 8.70
N ALA A 191 -0.94 -6.63 9.43
CA ALA A 191 -1.08 -7.95 8.86
C ALA A 191 -2.37 -8.03 8.05
N LYS A 192 -3.46 -7.49 8.59
CA LYS A 192 -4.76 -7.44 7.90
C LYS A 192 -4.66 -6.65 6.59
N ILE A 193 -4.28 -5.37 6.63
CA ILE A 193 -4.24 -4.54 5.41
C ILE A 193 -3.25 -5.06 4.37
N THR A 194 -2.12 -5.62 4.82
CA THR A 194 -1.10 -6.15 3.92
C THR A 194 -1.61 -7.42 3.24
N LYS A 195 -2.29 -8.31 3.99
CA LYS A 195 -2.93 -9.49 3.44
C LYS A 195 -4.03 -9.11 2.43
N ASP A 196 -4.92 -8.21 2.82
CA ASP A 196 -6.04 -7.77 1.97
C ASP A 196 -5.50 -7.16 0.66
N SER A 197 -4.48 -6.31 0.73
CA SER A 197 -3.83 -5.67 -0.43
C SER A 197 -3.10 -6.68 -1.32
N LEU A 198 -2.30 -7.57 -0.73
CA LEU A 198 -1.54 -8.56 -1.50
C LEU A 198 -2.43 -9.61 -2.13
N ASN A 199 -3.59 -9.95 -1.55
CA ASN A 199 -4.56 -10.83 -2.20
C ASN A 199 -5.08 -10.31 -3.54
N VAL A 200 -5.05 -8.99 -3.78
CA VAL A 200 -5.46 -8.41 -5.07
C VAL A 200 -4.42 -8.69 -6.16
N SER A 201 -3.12 -8.68 -5.83
CA SER A 201 -2.04 -8.75 -6.83
C SER A 201 -1.27 -10.07 -6.84
N LEU A 202 -1.23 -10.75 -5.71
CA LEU A 202 -0.54 -12.02 -5.47
C LEU A 202 -1.50 -12.99 -4.74
N PRO A 203 -2.64 -13.37 -5.34
CA PRO A 203 -3.67 -14.19 -4.68
C PRO A 203 -3.17 -15.56 -4.22
N ASP A 204 -2.17 -16.13 -4.92
CA ASP A 204 -1.59 -17.44 -4.59
C ASP A 204 -0.41 -17.35 -3.60
N CYS A 205 -0.08 -16.15 -3.12
CA CYS A 205 1.02 -15.95 -2.21
C CYS A 205 0.67 -16.36 -0.78
N ASN A 206 1.32 -17.39 -0.26
CA ASN A 206 1.21 -17.74 1.14
C ASN A 206 2.12 -16.86 2.01
N LEU A 207 1.52 -16.00 2.82
CA LEU A 207 2.20 -15.02 3.67
C LEU A 207 2.39 -15.55 5.10
N PHE A 208 3.25 -16.56 5.26
CA PHE A 208 3.53 -17.17 6.57
C PHE A 208 4.02 -16.16 7.62
N ALA A 209 4.65 -15.07 7.21
CA ALA A 209 5.07 -14.00 8.11
C ALA A 209 3.89 -13.26 8.79
N LEU A 210 2.67 -13.41 8.26
CA LEU A 210 1.43 -12.86 8.82
C LEU A 210 0.68 -13.87 9.70
N GLU A 211 1.08 -15.15 9.67
CA GLU A 211 0.57 -16.18 10.57
C GLU A 211 1.24 -16.03 11.96
N ASN A 212 0.54 -16.46 13.01
CA ASN A 212 0.84 -16.13 14.41
C ASN A 212 2.30 -16.34 14.81
#